data_AF-W5YM35-F1
#
_entry.id   AF-W5YM35-F1
#
_cell.length_a   1.000
_cell.length_b   1.000
_cell.length_c   1.000
_cell.angle_alpha   90.00
_cell.angle_beta   90.00
_cell.angle_gamma   90.00
#
_symmetry.space_group_name_H-M   'P 1'
#
loop_
_entity.id
_entity.type
_entity.pdbx_description
1 polymer ?
#
loop_
_entity_poly.entity_id
_entity_poly.type
_entity_poly.pdbx_seq_one_letter_code
_entity_poly.pdbx_strand_id
1 'polypeptide(L)'
;MGIVNSPAKLIMGYPQTCTEIQEDIAAIGNWLSKIAQRISWIERFERQDVLQFGDQKAIAALDDEQRELALVEGVLLARRSKLHKELTQTKAAESIANANRIKSNITKLVNDFAELEAQIDYAKAALDRSINSLQQAAQRNNCSASKLDRNAAERVALIKFGRSNLPDVAAERQRFVRNIAQPVPTKEKQFYIRETAGIS
;
A
#
# COMPACT_ATOMS: atom_id res chain seq x y z
N MET A 1 -44.12 5.09 -26.76
CA MET A 1 -42.65 5.02 -26.69
C MET A 1 -42.28 4.55 -25.28
N GLY A 2 -41.62 3.44 -24.96
CA GLY A 2 -41.07 2.31 -25.70
C GLY A 2 -40.49 1.38 -24.63
N ILE A 3 -41.33 0.58 -23.97
CA ILE A 3 -40.92 -0.41 -22.94
C ILE A 3 -40.01 -1.50 -23.56
N VAL A 4 -39.99 -1.60 -24.89
CA VAL A 4 -39.26 -2.61 -25.67
C VAL A 4 -37.78 -2.25 -25.91
N ASN A 5 -37.33 -1.03 -25.56
CA ASN A 5 -35.92 -0.65 -25.58
C ASN A 5 -35.34 -0.75 -24.14
N SER A 6 -34.71 -1.81 -23.66
CA SER A 6 -34.14 -2.94 -24.39
C SER A 6 -33.73 -4.05 -23.40
N PRO A 7 -34.66 -4.92 -22.95
CA PRO A 7 -34.30 -6.21 -22.36
C PRO A 7 -33.31 -6.96 -23.26
N ALA A 8 -33.46 -6.82 -24.58
CA ALA A 8 -32.54 -7.35 -25.59
C ALA A 8 -31.08 -6.86 -25.44
N LYS A 9 -30.84 -5.62 -24.97
CA LYS A 9 -29.48 -5.11 -24.74
C LYS A 9 -28.84 -5.74 -23.51
N LEU A 10 -29.63 -6.02 -22.46
CA LEU A 10 -29.15 -6.75 -21.28
C LEU A 10 -28.84 -8.22 -21.62
N ILE A 11 -29.57 -8.78 -22.58
CA ILE A 11 -29.42 -10.16 -23.06
C ILE A 11 -28.17 -10.32 -23.95
N MET A 12 -27.90 -9.38 -24.85
CA MET A 12 -26.74 -9.42 -25.75
C MET A 12 -25.49 -8.87 -25.04
N GLY A 13 -24.74 -9.78 -24.42
CA GLY A 13 -23.55 -9.45 -23.63
C GLY A 13 -22.34 -9.03 -24.47
N TYR A 14 -21.58 -8.08 -23.93
CA TYR A 14 -20.25 -7.64 -24.40
C TYR A 14 -19.23 -7.81 -23.26
N PRO A 15 -17.91 -7.72 -23.51
CA PRO A 15 -16.92 -7.64 -22.44
C PRO A 15 -17.22 -6.41 -21.57
N GLN A 16 -17.37 -6.61 -20.27
CA GLN A 16 -17.80 -5.58 -19.32
C GLN A 16 -16.86 -5.53 -18.12
N THR A 17 -16.68 -4.34 -17.58
CA THR A 17 -15.99 -4.08 -16.31
C THR A 17 -16.83 -4.55 -15.12
N CYS A 18 -16.19 -4.69 -13.95
CA CYS A 18 -16.87 -5.08 -12.71
C CYS A 18 -18.08 -4.17 -12.38
N THR A 19 -17.93 -2.86 -12.60
CA THR A 19 -18.99 -1.85 -12.39
C THR A 19 -20.14 -2.03 -13.37
N GLU A 20 -19.85 -2.18 -14.67
CA GLU A 20 -20.89 -2.39 -15.70
C GLU A 20 -21.67 -3.69 -15.45
N ILE A 21 -21.01 -4.77 -15.01
CA ILE A 21 -21.68 -6.03 -14.63
C ILE A 21 -22.63 -5.82 -13.45
N GLN A 22 -22.25 -5.00 -12.47
CA GLN A 22 -23.11 -4.69 -11.31
C GLN A 22 -24.33 -3.85 -11.70
N GLU A 23 -24.15 -2.87 -12.60
CA GLU A 23 -25.23 -2.06 -13.15
C GLU A 23 -26.24 -2.92 -13.91
N ASP A 24 -25.75 -3.85 -14.74
CA ASP A 24 -26.60 -4.80 -15.47
C ASP A 24 -27.38 -5.73 -14.53
N ILE A 25 -26.74 -6.24 -13.46
CA ILE A 25 -27.45 -7.05 -12.45
C ILE A 25 -28.58 -6.25 -11.79
N ALA A 26 -28.34 -4.98 -11.44
CA ALA A 26 -29.35 -4.10 -10.85
C ALA A 26 -30.48 -3.80 -11.85
N ALA A 27 -30.14 -3.51 -13.10
CA ALA A 27 -31.10 -3.27 -14.17
C ALA A 27 -31.99 -4.49 -14.41
N ILE A 28 -31.41 -5.70 -14.44
CA ILE A 28 -32.17 -6.95 -14.55
C ILE A 28 -33.07 -7.13 -13.32
N GLY A 29 -32.59 -6.84 -12.11
CA GLY A 29 -33.41 -6.86 -10.89
C GLY A 29 -34.66 -5.98 -11.00
N ASN A 30 -34.50 -4.75 -11.49
CA ASN A 30 -35.61 -3.82 -11.71
C ASN A 30 -36.61 -4.35 -12.75
N TRP A 31 -36.13 -4.98 -13.82
CA TRP A 31 -37.01 -5.60 -14.83
C TRP A 31 -37.80 -6.78 -14.28
N LEU A 32 -37.15 -7.66 -13.51
CA LEU A 32 -37.82 -8.78 -12.85
C LEU A 32 -38.91 -8.29 -11.88
N SER A 33 -38.67 -7.21 -11.14
CA SER A 33 -39.70 -6.60 -10.29
C SER A 33 -40.89 -6.05 -11.09
N LYS A 34 -40.65 -5.43 -12.26
CA LYS A 34 -41.72 -4.96 -13.15
C LYS A 34 -42.55 -6.12 -13.71
N ILE A 35 -41.90 -7.21 -14.11
CA ILE A 35 -42.59 -8.42 -14.59
C ILE A 35 -43.46 -9.00 -13.47
N ALA A 36 -42.91 -9.17 -12.27
CA ALA A 36 -43.65 -9.68 -11.12
C ALA A 36 -44.88 -8.80 -10.78
N GLN A 37 -44.74 -7.47 -10.86
CA GLN A 37 -45.86 -6.55 -10.67
C GLN A 37 -46.93 -6.71 -11.76
N ARG A 38 -46.54 -6.86 -13.03
CA ARG A 38 -47.48 -7.04 -14.14
C ARG A 38 -48.23 -8.38 -14.02
N ILE A 39 -47.52 -9.47 -13.73
CA ILE A 39 -48.14 -10.79 -13.50
C ILE A 39 -49.15 -10.71 -12.35
N SER A 40 -48.75 -10.12 -11.21
CA SER A 40 -49.65 -9.96 -10.06
C SER A 40 -50.87 -9.09 -10.39
N TRP A 41 -50.72 -8.08 -11.25
CA TRP A 41 -51.84 -7.24 -11.69
C TRP A 41 -52.82 -8.02 -12.57
N ILE A 42 -52.31 -8.79 -13.53
CA ILE A 42 -53.13 -9.66 -14.40
C ILE A 42 -53.93 -10.65 -13.53
N GLU A 43 -53.27 -11.32 -12.59
CA GLU A 43 -53.90 -12.34 -11.74
C GLU A 43 -54.98 -11.79 -10.81
N ARG A 44 -54.77 -10.58 -10.27
CA ARG A 44 -55.68 -10.00 -9.26
C ARG A 44 -56.87 -9.25 -9.84
N PHE A 45 -56.68 -8.57 -10.96
CA PHE A 45 -57.67 -7.64 -11.48
C PHE A 45 -58.17 -8.09 -12.86
N GLU A 46 -57.28 -8.15 -13.85
CA GLU A 46 -57.69 -8.32 -15.24
C GLU A 46 -58.28 -9.71 -15.50
N ARG A 47 -57.77 -10.75 -14.85
CA ARG A 47 -58.28 -12.11 -15.06
C ARG A 47 -59.70 -12.29 -14.52
N GLN A 48 -60.04 -11.67 -13.39
CA GLN A 48 -61.40 -11.72 -12.85
C GLN A 48 -62.38 -10.93 -13.74
N ASP A 49 -61.97 -9.74 -14.19
CA ASP A 49 -62.79 -8.90 -15.06
C ASP A 49 -63.05 -9.57 -16.42
N VAL A 50 -62.02 -10.14 -17.04
CA VAL A 50 -62.14 -10.81 -18.34
C VAL A 50 -62.94 -12.12 -18.23
N LEU A 51 -62.88 -12.84 -17.11
CA LEU A 51 -63.73 -14.01 -16.89
C LEU A 51 -65.20 -13.65 -16.66
N GLN A 52 -65.50 -12.47 -16.09
CA GLN A 52 -66.88 -12.04 -15.85
C GLN A 52 -67.51 -11.33 -17.05
N PHE A 53 -66.74 -10.56 -17.81
CA PHE A 53 -67.27 -9.65 -18.84
C PHE A 53 -66.60 -9.78 -20.21
N GLY A 54 -65.53 -10.55 -20.32
CA GLY A 54 -64.73 -10.69 -21.54
C GLY A 54 -65.22 -11.80 -22.47
N ASP A 55 -64.77 -11.71 -23.74
CA ASP A 55 -64.91 -12.79 -24.69
C ASP A 55 -63.71 -13.77 -24.61
N GLN A 56 -63.82 -14.89 -25.30
CA GLN A 56 -62.78 -15.92 -25.28
C GLN A 56 -61.45 -15.46 -25.90
N LYS A 57 -61.46 -14.39 -26.72
CA LYS A 57 -60.25 -13.79 -27.28
C LYS A 57 -59.50 -12.96 -26.24
N ALA A 58 -60.21 -12.24 -25.38
CA ALA A 58 -59.60 -11.49 -24.28
C ALA A 58 -58.91 -12.42 -23.27
N ILE A 59 -59.49 -13.60 -22.98
CA ILE A 59 -58.85 -14.61 -22.13
C ILE A 59 -57.54 -15.10 -22.77
N ALA A 60 -57.58 -15.47 -24.05
CA ALA A 60 -56.41 -15.95 -24.78
C ALA A 60 -55.29 -14.91 -24.83
N ALA A 61 -55.63 -13.62 -25.01
CA ALA A 61 -54.65 -12.53 -25.03
C ALA A 61 -53.92 -12.38 -23.68
N LEU A 62 -54.63 -12.50 -22.55
CA LEU A 62 -54.00 -12.45 -21.22
C LEU A 62 -53.10 -13.66 -20.97
N ASP A 63 -53.53 -14.86 -21.36
CA ASP A 63 -52.73 -16.08 -21.21
C ASP A 63 -51.46 -16.01 -22.08
N ASP A 64 -51.55 -15.45 -23.29
CA ASP A 64 -50.39 -15.23 -24.17
C ASP A 64 -49.44 -14.16 -23.59
N GLU A 65 -49.94 -13.05 -23.05
CA GLU A 65 -49.12 -12.04 -22.37
C GLU A 65 -48.38 -12.65 -21.16
N GLN A 66 -49.07 -13.44 -20.33
CA GLN A 66 -48.44 -14.12 -19.19
C GLN A 66 -47.34 -15.10 -19.65
N ARG A 67 -47.57 -15.83 -20.74
CA ARG A 67 -46.56 -16.74 -21.31
C ARG A 67 -45.33 -15.97 -21.81
N GLU A 68 -45.52 -14.85 -22.50
CA GLU A 68 -44.42 -14.00 -22.96
C GLU A 68 -43.62 -13.42 -21.79
N LEU A 69 -44.30 -12.92 -20.75
CA LEU A 69 -43.66 -12.41 -19.54
C LEU A 69 -42.82 -13.48 -18.84
N ALA A 70 -43.33 -14.71 -18.72
CA ALA A 70 -42.60 -15.84 -18.14
C ALA A 70 -41.35 -16.22 -18.96
N LEU A 71 -41.43 -16.16 -20.30
CA LEU A 71 -40.27 -16.39 -21.16
C LEU A 71 -39.20 -15.32 -20.95
N VAL A 72 -39.59 -14.05 -20.91
CA VAL A 72 -38.66 -12.94 -20.66
C VAL A 72 -38.02 -13.05 -19.26
N GLU A 73 -38.81 -13.40 -18.25
CA GLU A 73 -38.31 -13.65 -16.90
C GLU A 73 -37.23 -14.75 -16.88
N GLY A 74 -37.50 -15.89 -17.52
CA GLY A 74 -36.55 -17.00 -17.59
C GLY A 74 -35.21 -16.60 -18.23
N VAL A 75 -35.27 -15.82 -19.32
CA VAL A 75 -34.06 -15.32 -20.00
C VAL A 75 -33.29 -14.33 -19.12
N LEU A 76 -33.99 -13.41 -18.44
CA LEU A 76 -33.37 -12.45 -17.53
C LEU A 76 -32.71 -13.13 -16.33
N LEU A 77 -33.35 -14.14 -15.75
CA LEU A 77 -32.78 -14.94 -14.65
C LEU A 77 -31.52 -15.69 -15.08
N ALA A 78 -31.55 -16.31 -16.27
CA ALA A 78 -30.37 -16.97 -16.84
C ALA A 78 -29.21 -15.98 -17.06
N ARG A 79 -29.50 -14.79 -17.60
CA ARG A 79 -28.48 -13.74 -17.80
C ARG A 79 -27.93 -13.22 -16.47
N ARG A 80 -28.78 -12.99 -15.46
CA ARG A 80 -28.35 -12.57 -14.11
C ARG A 80 -27.42 -13.60 -13.48
N SER A 81 -27.74 -14.89 -13.61
CA SER A 81 -26.88 -15.99 -13.14
C SER A 81 -25.51 -15.98 -13.84
N LYS A 82 -25.49 -15.77 -15.16
CA LYS A 82 -24.25 -15.63 -15.93
C LYS A 82 -23.42 -14.42 -15.48
N LEU A 83 -24.05 -13.25 -15.31
CA LEU A 83 -23.38 -12.03 -14.84
C LEU A 83 -22.77 -12.18 -13.43
N HIS A 84 -23.44 -12.89 -12.51
CA HIS A 84 -22.84 -13.17 -11.19
C HIS A 84 -21.57 -14.03 -11.27
N LYS A 85 -21.51 -14.98 -12.21
CA LYS A 85 -20.31 -15.78 -12.46
C LYS A 85 -19.20 -14.93 -13.05
N GLU A 86 -19.52 -14.11 -14.06
CA GLU A 86 -18.60 -13.16 -14.69
C GLU A 86 -18.05 -12.16 -13.67
N LEU A 87 -18.90 -11.65 -12.75
CA LEU A 87 -18.49 -10.75 -11.67
C LEU A 87 -17.47 -11.41 -10.73
N THR A 88 -17.73 -12.65 -10.34
CA THR A 88 -16.84 -13.40 -9.45
C THR A 88 -15.48 -13.64 -10.10
N GLN A 89 -15.47 -14.01 -11.38
CA GLN A 89 -14.24 -14.21 -12.15
C GLN A 89 -13.46 -12.91 -12.32
N THR A 90 -14.13 -11.81 -12.66
CA THR A 90 -13.50 -10.50 -12.85
C THR A 90 -12.87 -10.00 -11.55
N LYS A 91 -13.59 -10.11 -10.42
CA LYS A 91 -13.05 -9.75 -9.10
C LYS A 91 -11.84 -10.60 -8.69
N ALA A 92 -11.86 -11.90 -9.00
CA ALA A 92 -10.72 -12.76 -8.74
C ALA A 92 -9.49 -12.35 -9.58
N ALA A 93 -9.69 -12.03 -10.86
CA ALA A 93 -8.62 -11.56 -11.74
C ALA A 93 -8.04 -10.21 -11.27
N GLU A 94 -8.88 -9.25 -10.88
CA GLU A 94 -8.47 -7.96 -10.32
C GLU A 94 -7.67 -8.14 -9.02
N SER A 95 -8.12 -9.03 -8.13
CA SER A 95 -7.44 -9.35 -6.87
C SER A 95 -6.05 -9.94 -7.11
N ILE A 96 -5.93 -10.88 -8.05
CA ILE A 96 -4.63 -11.48 -8.44
C ILE A 96 -3.70 -10.42 -9.03
N ALA A 97 -4.21 -9.56 -9.92
CA ALA A 97 -3.41 -8.48 -10.51
C ALA A 97 -2.91 -7.50 -9.43
N ASN A 98 -3.75 -7.16 -8.46
CA ASN A 98 -3.37 -6.31 -7.34
C ASN A 98 -2.31 -6.97 -6.44
N ALA A 99 -2.49 -8.26 -6.11
CA ALA A 99 -1.51 -9.01 -5.33
C ALA A 99 -0.14 -9.06 -6.02
N ASN A 100 -0.11 -9.23 -7.34
CA ASN A 100 1.13 -9.20 -8.12
C ASN A 100 1.81 -7.82 -8.10
N ARG A 101 1.03 -6.72 -8.16
CA ARG A 101 1.58 -5.36 -8.02
C ARG A 101 2.18 -5.14 -6.63
N ILE A 102 1.48 -5.54 -5.58
CA ILE A 102 1.98 -5.45 -4.19
C ILE A 102 3.26 -6.26 -4.04
N LYS A 103 3.29 -7.51 -4.53
CA LYS A 103 4.50 -8.35 -4.53
C LYS A 103 5.67 -7.66 -5.21
N SER A 104 5.46 -7.07 -6.40
CA SER A 104 6.51 -6.34 -7.11
C SER A 104 7.03 -5.14 -6.31
N ASN A 105 6.14 -4.38 -5.67
CA ASN A 105 6.54 -3.26 -4.82
C ASN A 105 7.33 -3.71 -3.58
N ILE A 106 6.91 -4.81 -2.94
CA ILE A 106 7.65 -5.40 -1.81
C ILE A 106 9.05 -5.83 -2.27
N THR A 107 9.18 -6.49 -3.42
CA THR A 107 10.49 -6.88 -3.96
C THR A 107 11.40 -5.67 -4.20
N LYS A 108 10.86 -4.56 -4.72
CA LYS A 108 11.63 -3.32 -4.86
C LYS A 108 12.10 -2.78 -3.51
N LEU A 109 11.19 -2.67 -2.53
CA LEU A 109 11.54 -2.19 -1.20
C LEU A 109 12.60 -3.05 -0.49
N VAL A 110 12.54 -4.38 -0.68
CA VAL A 110 13.57 -5.30 -0.15
C VAL A 110 14.93 -5.02 -0.78
N ASN A 111 14.98 -4.80 -2.10
CA ASN A 111 16.22 -4.47 -2.78
C ASN A 111 16.77 -3.10 -2.34
N ASP A 112 15.90 -2.09 -2.25
CA ASP A 112 16.26 -0.75 -1.78
C ASP A 112 16.81 -0.81 -0.34
N PHE A 113 16.21 -1.63 0.52
CA PHE A 113 16.68 -1.84 1.89
C PHE A 113 18.07 -2.50 1.92
N ALA A 114 18.29 -3.54 1.13
CA ALA A 114 19.60 -4.18 1.01
C ALA A 114 20.68 -3.22 0.48
N GLU A 115 20.32 -2.34 -0.46
CA GLU A 115 21.23 -1.30 -0.95
C GLU A 115 21.56 -0.28 0.15
N LEU A 116 20.57 0.17 0.91
CA LEU A 116 20.79 1.07 2.05
C LEU A 116 21.65 0.43 3.14
N GLU A 117 21.46 -0.86 3.45
CA GLU A 117 22.32 -1.60 4.37
C GLU A 117 23.78 -1.62 3.88
N ALA A 118 24.00 -1.91 2.60
CA ALA A 118 25.33 -1.88 2.00
C ALA A 118 25.97 -0.47 2.05
N GLN A 119 25.19 0.58 1.80
CA GLN A 119 25.65 1.97 1.92
C GLN A 119 26.01 2.33 3.37
N ILE A 120 25.22 1.87 4.35
CA ILE A 120 25.50 2.06 5.78
C ILE A 120 26.82 1.38 6.17
N ASP A 121 27.02 0.13 5.75
CA ASP A 121 28.24 -0.60 6.09
C ASP A 121 29.48 0.00 5.41
N TYR A 122 29.34 0.47 4.17
CA TYR A 122 30.38 1.25 3.50
C TYR A 122 30.71 2.54 4.27
N ALA A 123 29.70 3.27 4.74
CA ALA A 123 29.87 4.49 5.52
C ALA A 123 30.54 4.23 6.88
N LYS A 124 30.17 3.13 7.58
CA LYS A 124 30.85 2.71 8.81
C LYS A 124 32.32 2.41 8.57
N ALA A 125 32.65 1.64 7.53
CA ALA A 125 34.04 1.34 7.18
C ALA A 125 34.85 2.58 6.79
N ALA A 126 34.21 3.58 6.14
CA ALA A 126 34.84 4.86 5.86
C ALA A 126 35.09 5.68 7.15
N LEU A 127 34.14 5.68 8.08
CA LEU A 127 34.27 6.32 9.38
C LEU A 127 35.41 5.72 10.21
N ASP A 128 35.48 4.38 10.29
CA ASP A 128 36.54 3.68 11.03
C ASP A 128 37.93 3.98 10.45
N ARG A 129 38.06 4.04 9.12
CA ARG A 129 39.30 4.48 8.45
C ARG A 129 39.69 5.91 8.84
N SER A 130 38.71 6.82 8.92
CA SER A 130 38.94 8.20 9.35
C SER A 130 39.35 8.29 10.82
N ILE A 131 38.72 7.50 11.70
CA ILE A 131 39.07 7.42 13.13
C ILE A 131 40.52 6.95 13.28
N ASN A 132 40.88 5.85 12.64
CA ASN A 132 42.22 5.27 12.72
C ASN A 132 43.28 6.25 12.20
N SER A 133 43.00 6.96 11.11
CA SER A 133 43.91 7.97 10.55
C SER A 133 44.15 9.14 11.52
N LEU A 134 43.11 9.61 12.21
CA LEU A 134 43.24 10.66 13.22
C LEU A 134 44.02 10.20 14.46
N GLN A 135 43.76 8.98 14.92
CA GLN A 135 44.50 8.39 16.03
C GLN A 135 46.00 8.25 15.69
N GLN A 136 46.33 7.81 14.47
CA GLN A 136 47.72 7.73 14.02
C GLN A 136 48.39 9.10 13.89
N ALA A 137 47.67 10.12 13.39
CA ALA A 137 48.19 11.49 13.32
C ALA A 137 48.47 12.07 14.71
N ALA A 138 47.54 11.89 15.66
CA ALA A 138 47.70 12.30 17.05
C ALA A 138 48.90 11.63 17.74
N GLN A 139 49.17 10.35 17.43
CA GLN A 139 50.34 9.63 17.97
C GLN A 139 51.68 10.09 17.37
N ARG A 140 51.69 10.59 16.13
CA ARG A 140 52.93 11.01 15.43
C ARG A 140 53.32 12.47 15.71
N ASN A 141 52.36 13.35 16.00
CA ASN A 141 52.62 14.78 16.21
C ASN A 141 52.86 15.12 17.69
N ASN A 142 54.12 15.05 18.11
CA ASN A 142 54.48 15.24 19.51
C ASN A 142 54.44 16.69 20.05
N CYS A 143 54.20 17.77 19.28
CA CYS A 143 54.31 19.13 19.87
C CYS A 143 53.51 20.32 19.29
N SER A 144 52.70 20.25 18.21
CA SER A 144 52.04 21.48 17.71
C SER A 144 50.69 21.38 16.96
N ALA A 145 50.07 20.19 16.86
CA ALA A 145 48.89 19.95 16.02
C ALA A 145 47.51 20.02 16.73
N SER A 146 47.47 20.33 18.03
CA SER A 146 46.30 20.07 18.90
C SER A 146 44.97 20.73 18.48
N LYS A 147 44.99 21.86 17.77
CA LYS A 147 43.76 22.53 17.28
C LYS A 147 43.21 21.92 15.99
N LEU A 148 44.08 21.48 15.08
CA LEU A 148 43.67 20.83 13.82
C LEU A 148 43.13 19.42 14.10
N ASP A 149 43.75 18.68 15.02
CA ASP A 149 43.32 17.35 15.43
C ASP A 149 41.97 17.39 16.16
N ARG A 150 41.71 18.45 16.94
CA ARG A 150 40.43 18.65 17.61
C ARG A 150 39.27 18.89 16.64
N ASN A 151 39.41 19.78 15.66
CA ASN A 151 38.36 20.05 14.68
C ASN A 151 38.02 18.80 13.85
N ALA A 152 39.04 18.00 13.52
CA ALA A 152 38.84 16.74 12.82
C ALA A 152 38.15 15.69 13.71
N ALA A 153 38.54 15.58 14.99
CA ALA A 153 37.87 14.72 15.97
C ALA A 153 36.41 15.13 16.19
N GLU A 154 36.10 16.43 16.24
CA GLU A 154 34.73 16.95 16.36
C GLU A 154 33.87 16.59 15.15
N ARG A 155 34.42 16.68 13.92
CA ARG A 155 33.71 16.23 12.70
C ARG A 155 33.42 14.74 12.72
N VAL A 156 34.38 13.91 13.15
CA VAL A 156 34.18 12.46 13.26
C VAL A 156 33.18 12.12 14.36
N ALA A 157 33.19 12.83 15.48
CA ALA A 157 32.20 12.67 16.55
C ALA A 157 30.78 13.04 16.08
N LEU A 158 30.65 14.07 15.25
CA LEU A 158 29.38 14.45 14.62
C LEU A 158 28.84 13.37 13.69
N ILE A 159 29.71 12.66 12.98
CA ILE A 159 29.32 11.55 12.11
C ILE A 159 28.95 10.32 12.96
N LYS A 160 29.74 9.98 13.98
CA LYS A 160 29.55 8.79 14.82
C LYS A 160 28.32 8.85 15.73
N PHE A 161 28.07 10.01 16.33
CA PHE A 161 27.02 10.20 17.34
C PHE A 161 25.83 11.03 16.81
N GLY A 162 25.83 11.41 15.53
CA GLY A 162 24.81 12.27 14.91
C GLY A 162 24.80 13.70 15.48
N ARG A 163 23.89 14.60 15.09
CA ARG A 163 23.84 16.00 15.60
C ARG A 163 22.96 16.21 16.83
N SER A 164 22.52 15.12 17.47
CA SER A 164 21.58 15.20 18.59
C SER A 164 22.18 15.93 19.80
N ASN A 165 21.37 16.81 20.40
CA ASN A 165 21.67 17.55 21.62
C ASN A 165 21.16 16.83 22.87
N LEU A 166 20.72 15.56 22.74
CA LEU A 166 20.37 14.75 23.91
C LEU A 166 21.59 14.69 24.86
N PRO A 167 21.39 14.89 26.18
CA PRO A 167 22.48 15.05 27.14
C PRO A 167 23.53 13.93 27.06
N ASP A 168 23.08 12.68 26.94
CA ASP A 168 23.97 11.50 26.90
C ASP A 168 24.79 11.44 25.60
N VAL A 169 24.15 11.69 24.45
CA VAL A 169 24.80 11.71 23.13
C VAL A 169 25.80 12.86 23.02
N ALA A 170 25.48 14.01 23.60
CA ALA A 170 26.37 15.16 23.66
C ALA A 170 27.58 14.91 24.58
N ALA A 171 27.36 14.27 25.73
CA ALA A 171 28.42 13.90 26.67
C ALA A 171 29.37 12.86 26.06
N GLU A 172 28.86 11.83 25.40
CA GLU A 172 29.68 10.80 24.71
C GLU A 172 30.52 11.38 23.58
N ARG A 173 29.92 12.26 22.77
CA ARG A 173 30.63 13.00 21.72
C ARG A 173 31.79 13.83 22.30
N GLN A 174 31.55 14.56 23.39
CA GLN A 174 32.62 15.35 24.04
C GLN A 174 33.70 14.46 24.64
N ARG A 175 33.35 13.32 25.24
CA ARG A 175 34.31 12.33 25.75
C ARG A 175 35.18 11.79 24.61
N PHE A 176 34.57 11.44 23.47
CA PHE A 176 35.27 10.95 22.29
C PHE A 176 36.27 11.98 21.73
N VAL A 177 35.84 13.24 21.55
CA VAL A 177 36.71 14.33 21.09
C VAL A 177 37.87 14.54 22.05
N ARG A 178 37.60 14.55 23.36
CA ARG A 178 38.65 14.69 24.39
C ARG A 178 39.66 13.56 24.31
N ASN A 179 39.22 12.30 24.15
CA ASN A 179 40.11 11.15 24.13
C ASN A 179 41.03 11.12 22.90
N ILE A 180 40.58 11.64 21.76
CA ILE A 180 41.38 11.69 20.52
C ILE A 180 42.30 12.91 20.48
N ALA A 181 41.84 14.05 20.99
CA ALA A 181 42.57 15.32 20.93
C ALA A 181 43.41 15.60 22.19
N GLN A 182 43.69 14.62 23.06
CA GLN A 182 44.54 14.88 24.22
C GLN A 182 45.97 15.24 23.78
N PRO A 183 46.59 16.30 24.34
CA PRO A 183 48.01 16.46 24.25
C PRO A 183 48.66 15.32 25.06
N VAL A 184 49.49 14.50 24.42
CA VAL A 184 50.37 13.56 25.12
C VAL A 184 51.16 14.38 26.15
N PRO A 185 51.15 14.02 27.45
CA PRO A 185 51.91 14.78 28.44
C PRO A 185 53.39 14.71 28.07
N THR A 186 53.96 15.84 27.67
CA THR A 186 55.40 15.98 27.48
C THR A 186 56.11 15.66 28.80
N LYS A 187 57.28 15.00 28.72
CA LYS A 187 58.03 14.48 29.87
C LYS A 187 58.22 15.49 31.00
N GLU A 188 58.24 16.79 30.72
CA GLU A 188 58.30 17.88 31.70
C GLU A 188 57.13 17.89 32.70
N LYS A 189 55.92 17.47 32.29
CA LYS A 189 54.77 17.37 33.21
C LYS A 189 54.76 16.08 34.04
N GLN A 190 55.50 15.05 33.64
CA GLN A 190 55.68 13.85 34.47
C GLN A 190 56.68 14.09 35.61
N PHE A 191 57.67 14.97 35.41
CA PHE A 191 58.57 15.44 36.47
C PHE A 191 57.81 16.24 37.54
N TYR A 192 56.95 17.17 37.14
CA TYR A 192 56.15 17.97 38.09
C TYR A 192 55.18 17.12 38.93
N ILE A 193 54.65 16.03 38.39
CA ILE A 193 53.76 15.13 39.15
C ILE A 193 54.56 14.23 40.11
N ARG A 194 55.80 13.83 39.77
CA ARG A 194 56.68 13.09 40.70
C ARG A 194 57.19 13.97 41.84
N GLU A 195 57.56 15.23 41.56
CA GLU A 195 58.00 16.18 42.59
C GLU A 195 56.87 16.59 43.55
N THR A 196 55.63 16.70 43.05
CA THR A 196 54.47 17.04 43.91
C THR A 196 53.86 15.83 44.63
N ALA A 197 54.14 14.60 44.18
CA ALA A 197 53.70 13.36 44.84
C ALA A 197 54.69 12.81 45.87
N GLY A 198 55.87 13.43 46.06
CA GLY A 198 56.83 13.03 47.10
C GLY A 198 57.40 11.62 46.91
N ILE A 199 57.58 11.17 45.67
CA ILE A 199 58.20 9.88 45.36
C ILE A 199 59.61 10.16 44.80
N SER A 200 60.62 10.04 45.66
CA SER A 200 62.03 9.92 45.26
C SER A 200 62.30 8.56 44.62
#